data_AF-A0A140K177-F1
#
_entry.id   AF-A0A140K177-F1
#
_cell.length_a   1.000
_cell.length_b   1.000
_cell.length_c   1.000
_cell.angle_alpha   90.00
_cell.angle_beta   90.00
_cell.angle_gamma   90.00
#
_symmetry.space_group_name_H-M   'P 1'
#
loop_
_entity.id
_entity.type
_entity.pdbx_description
1 polymer ?
#
loop_
_entity_poly.entity_id
_entity_poly.type
_entity_poly.pdbx_seq_one_letter_code
_entity_poly.pdbx_strand_id
1 'polypeptide(L)'
;MKNLKYQPQCIYPDIPKINIDVYKRGLKRFIDSFVTENVGNIGFYQFGTIRNPGISDIDLLIIVEDQQWKKSIEISRHIIKSDGLLSFLFIHEPVIICKSLLPYIKFFHTLENCEYIQGTWNPIDTQKINLKVDRDMRLILHVVWNSFMRVAALELDSQNIGLRRVLILMHNLLSSAYNGNKLLNKPISISLSTKEIRNEILSASVEEQQSLTQRYIQEIIYILNKVDFHLDHELLTQQEYLLLSSLLPRFSGKNIFIANNNCLSKSKIKIIDKNLIIKTFFSSYCFIKMPYYLIYFTLLINNELGCFNEFGFARRKLCNLKHEYICIKEYVKNFLEALAFFDLYKINFLFPTPFAASLQNKSIIKNYLKQMLITYF
;
A
#
# COMPACT_ATOMS: atom_id res chain seq x y z
N MET A 1 0.43 23.89 -13.97
CA MET A 1 0.68 22.85 -12.95
C MET A 1 0.86 23.51 -11.59
N LYS A 2 -0.12 23.41 -10.69
CA LYS A 2 0.20 23.54 -9.26
C LYS A 2 0.96 22.27 -8.88
N ASN A 3 2.25 22.41 -8.55
CA ASN A 3 3.07 21.32 -8.06
C ASN A 3 2.34 20.70 -6.85
N LEU A 4 1.90 19.44 -6.97
CA LEU A 4 1.54 18.67 -5.79
C LEU A 4 2.78 18.66 -4.91
N LYS A 5 2.70 19.35 -3.76
CA LYS A 5 3.84 19.49 -2.88
C LYS A 5 3.98 18.17 -2.12
N TYR A 6 4.83 17.29 -2.63
CA TYR A 6 5.27 16.09 -1.89
C TYR A 6 6.50 16.45 -1.07
N GLN A 7 6.42 17.51 -0.27
CA GLN A 7 7.60 18.16 0.30
C GLN A 7 7.50 18.27 1.81
N PRO A 8 8.34 17.55 2.58
CA PRO A 8 8.44 17.81 4.00
C PRO A 8 8.87 19.26 4.26
N GLN A 9 8.23 19.87 5.27
CA GLN A 9 8.52 21.24 5.69
C GLN A 9 9.95 21.34 6.22
N CYS A 10 10.37 20.35 7.01
CA CYS A 10 11.71 20.22 7.53
C CYS A 10 12.08 18.73 7.61
N ILE A 11 13.30 18.42 7.17
CA ILE A 11 13.91 17.11 7.38
C ILE A 11 15.03 17.29 8.40
N TYR A 12 14.96 16.57 9.52
CA TYR A 12 16.03 16.59 10.52
C TYR A 12 16.85 15.29 10.47
N PRO A 13 18.17 15.36 10.70
CA PRO A 13 19.03 14.19 10.67
C PRO A 13 18.81 13.35 11.94
N ASP A 14 18.26 12.13 11.78
CA ASP A 14 17.92 11.22 12.88
C ASP A 14 18.51 9.80 12.69
N ILE A 15 19.52 9.64 11.84
CA ILE A 15 20.13 8.35 11.52
C ILE A 15 21.31 8.09 12.48
N PRO A 16 21.18 7.16 13.44
CA PRO A 16 22.28 6.82 14.33
C PRO A 16 23.32 5.96 13.61
N LYS A 17 24.57 6.07 14.04
CA LYS A 17 25.66 5.18 13.62
C LYS A 17 25.56 3.85 14.38
N ILE A 18 24.80 2.91 13.85
CA ILE A 18 24.68 1.55 14.38
C ILE A 18 25.11 0.51 13.34
N ASN A 19 25.44 -0.69 13.79
CA ASN A 19 25.85 -1.81 12.92
C ASN A 19 24.85 -2.97 13.00
N ILE A 20 25.11 -4.04 12.25
CA ILE A 20 24.22 -5.21 12.18
C ILE A 20 24.07 -5.93 13.53
N ASP A 21 25.07 -5.86 14.42
CA ASP A 21 25.00 -6.52 15.72
C ASP A 21 24.00 -5.84 16.65
N VAL A 22 23.77 -4.53 16.50
CA VAL A 22 22.70 -3.80 17.20
C VAL A 22 21.34 -4.37 16.80
N TYR A 23 21.11 -4.63 15.51
CA TYR A 23 19.86 -5.24 15.03
C TYR A 23 19.69 -6.66 15.56
N LYS A 24 20.75 -7.50 15.52
CA LYS A 24 20.71 -8.86 16.07
C LYS A 24 20.36 -8.88 17.56
N ARG A 25 20.98 -7.99 18.36
CA ARG A 25 20.66 -7.85 19.78
C ARG A 25 19.24 -7.34 20.00
N GLY A 26 18.79 -6.36 19.23
CA GLY A 26 17.42 -5.85 19.31
C GLY A 26 16.38 -6.90 18.97
N LEU A 27 16.56 -7.64 17.88
CA LEU A 27 15.69 -8.75 17.50
C LEU A 27 15.65 -9.84 18.58
N LYS A 28 16.81 -10.26 19.09
CA LYS A 28 16.87 -11.24 20.19
C LYS A 28 16.12 -10.74 21.42
N ARG A 29 16.37 -9.50 21.83
CA ARG A 29 15.71 -8.86 22.97
C ARG A 29 14.19 -8.83 22.80
N PHE A 30 13.70 -8.41 21.63
CA PHE A 30 12.27 -8.41 21.32
C PHE A 30 11.68 -9.81 21.48
N ILE A 31 12.32 -10.83 20.90
CA ILE A 31 11.78 -12.20 20.95
C ILE A 31 11.82 -12.75 22.38
N ASP A 32 12.91 -12.56 23.12
CA ASP A 32 13.03 -13.02 24.51
C ASP A 32 11.92 -12.42 25.40
N SER A 33 11.68 -11.11 25.28
CA SER A 33 10.57 -10.43 25.97
C SER A 33 9.21 -10.97 25.52
N PHE A 34 8.99 -11.12 24.22
CA PHE A 34 7.72 -11.60 23.68
C PHE A 34 7.39 -13.02 24.16
N VAL A 35 8.37 -13.92 24.16
CA VAL A 35 8.20 -15.31 24.64
C VAL A 35 7.93 -15.35 26.14
N THR A 36 8.50 -14.44 26.93
CA THR A 36 8.26 -14.35 28.38
C THR A 36 6.80 -13.96 28.69
N GLU A 37 6.21 -13.08 27.88
CA GLU A 37 4.85 -12.56 28.11
C GLU A 37 3.74 -13.37 27.40
N ASN A 38 4.11 -14.21 26.43
CA ASN A 38 3.18 -14.96 25.59
C ASN A 38 3.19 -16.46 25.93
N VAL A 39 2.01 -17.09 25.88
CA VAL A 39 1.84 -18.51 26.18
C VAL A 39 1.25 -19.21 24.95
N GLY A 40 1.95 -20.22 24.43
CA GLY A 40 1.46 -21.06 23.34
C GLY A 40 2.51 -21.39 22.29
N ASN A 41 2.04 -21.95 21.17
CA ASN A 41 2.89 -22.20 20.01
C ASN A 41 3.15 -20.90 19.26
N ILE A 42 4.42 -20.59 19.03
CA ILE A 42 4.85 -19.36 18.37
C ILE A 42 5.95 -19.70 17.36
N GLY A 43 5.87 -19.08 16.18
CA GLY A 43 6.94 -19.09 15.19
C GLY A 43 7.33 -17.66 14.81
N PHE A 44 8.62 -17.36 14.87
CA PHE A 44 9.19 -16.07 14.47
C PHE A 44 9.95 -16.22 13.15
N TYR A 45 9.67 -15.31 12.23
CA TYR A 45 10.27 -15.29 10.90
C TYR A 45 10.71 -13.88 10.55
N GLN A 46 11.89 -13.75 9.96
CA GLN A 46 12.34 -12.49 9.40
C GLN A 46 12.04 -12.51 7.91
N PHE A 47 11.42 -11.46 7.39
CA PHE A 47 11.35 -11.24 5.95
C PHE A 47 12.15 -9.98 5.60
N GLY A 48 12.29 -9.66 4.31
CA GLY A 48 13.08 -8.51 3.90
C GLY A 48 14.59 -8.68 4.19
N THR A 49 15.35 -7.58 4.24
CA THR A 49 16.80 -7.64 4.51
C THR A 49 17.31 -6.34 5.14
N ILE A 50 18.08 -6.46 6.21
CA ILE A 50 18.79 -5.34 6.83
C ILE A 50 20.05 -5.03 6.03
N ARG A 51 19.93 -4.18 5.01
CA ARG A 51 21.04 -3.82 4.12
C ARG A 51 21.81 -2.57 4.57
N ASN A 52 21.15 -1.67 5.29
CA ASN A 52 21.73 -0.37 5.67
C ASN A 52 21.46 -0.13 7.16
N PRO A 53 22.34 -0.58 8.04
CA PRO A 53 22.22 -0.32 9.48
C PRO A 53 22.02 1.17 9.78
N GLY A 54 21.10 1.49 10.69
CA GLY A 54 20.71 2.86 11.01
C GLY A 54 19.58 3.39 10.13
N ILE A 55 19.30 2.75 8.99
CA ILE A 55 18.17 3.11 8.12
C ILE A 55 17.15 1.98 8.09
N SER A 56 17.57 0.75 7.80
CA SER A 56 16.69 -0.41 7.66
C SER A 56 15.76 -0.62 8.87
N ASP A 57 14.60 -1.21 8.59
CA ASP A 57 13.64 -1.68 9.58
C ASP A 57 13.92 -3.16 9.95
N ILE A 58 13.32 -3.65 11.04
CA ILE A 58 13.18 -5.07 11.33
C ILE A 58 11.81 -5.54 10.85
N ASP A 59 11.81 -6.17 9.68
CA ASP A 59 10.67 -6.85 9.08
C ASP A 59 10.45 -8.24 9.75
N LEU A 60 9.50 -8.32 10.69
CA LEU A 60 9.24 -9.54 11.47
C LEU A 60 7.80 -10.06 11.26
N LEU A 61 7.67 -11.35 10.99
CA LEU A 61 6.41 -12.11 10.99
C LEU A 61 6.36 -13.00 12.23
N ILE A 62 5.23 -12.96 12.94
CA ILE A 62 4.96 -13.78 14.12
C ILE A 62 3.69 -14.58 13.87
N ILE A 63 3.78 -15.90 13.95
CA ILE A 63 2.64 -16.79 13.83
C ILE A 63 2.31 -17.32 15.21
N VAL A 64 1.05 -17.16 15.62
CA VAL A 64 0.54 -17.58 16.93
C VAL A 64 -0.72 -18.43 16.79
N GLU A 65 -1.09 -19.14 17.84
CA GLU A 65 -2.40 -19.79 17.92
C GLU A 65 -3.53 -18.73 17.89
N ASP A 66 -4.66 -19.07 17.27
CA ASP A 66 -5.76 -18.15 17.00
C ASP A 66 -6.27 -17.40 18.23
N GLN A 67 -6.40 -18.10 19.36
CA GLN A 67 -6.85 -17.53 20.63
C GLN A 67 -5.88 -16.51 21.23
N GLN A 68 -4.60 -16.53 20.85
CA GLN A 68 -3.57 -15.63 21.36
C GLN A 68 -3.37 -14.39 20.49
N TRP A 69 -3.97 -14.32 19.30
CA TRP A 69 -3.67 -13.28 18.31
C TRP A 69 -3.80 -11.85 18.84
N LYS A 70 -4.92 -11.51 19.49
CA LYS A 70 -5.15 -10.15 20.03
C LYS A 70 -4.14 -9.80 21.13
N LYS A 71 -3.95 -10.70 22.10
CA LYS A 71 -2.99 -10.53 23.20
C LYS A 71 -1.57 -10.35 22.65
N SER A 72 -1.21 -11.10 21.61
CA SER A 72 0.10 -11.04 20.95
C SER A 72 0.38 -9.67 20.32
N ILE A 73 -0.62 -9.04 19.72
CA ILE A 73 -0.52 -7.67 19.18
C ILE A 73 -0.25 -6.67 20.31
N GLU A 74 -0.96 -6.77 21.41
CA GLU A 74 -0.81 -5.86 22.56
C GLU A 74 0.57 -6.00 23.21
N ILE A 75 1.05 -7.24 23.41
CA ILE A 75 2.40 -7.53 23.91
C ILE A 75 3.45 -6.91 22.99
N SER A 76 3.37 -7.17 21.67
CA SER A 76 4.34 -6.62 20.70
C SER A 76 4.42 -5.10 20.76
N ARG A 77 3.26 -4.43 20.83
CA ARG A 77 3.18 -2.97 20.94
C ARG A 77 3.79 -2.46 22.24
N HIS A 78 3.50 -3.13 23.34
CA HIS A 78 4.03 -2.77 24.65
C HIS A 78 5.56 -2.85 24.66
N ILE A 79 6.13 -3.98 24.23
CA ILE A 79 7.58 -4.22 24.18
C ILE A 79 8.28 -3.17 23.30
N ILE A 80 7.77 -2.89 22.11
CA ILE A 80 8.39 -1.91 21.19
C ILE A 80 8.34 -0.51 21.78
N LYS A 81 7.21 -0.10 22.37
CA LYS A 81 7.04 1.26 22.92
C LYS A 81 7.80 1.48 24.22
N SER A 82 8.00 0.44 25.04
CA SER A 82 8.70 0.55 26.33
C SER A 82 10.23 0.54 26.18
N ASP A 83 10.76 0.24 25.00
CA ASP A 83 12.19 0.16 24.73
C ASP A 83 12.63 1.17 23.65
N GLY A 84 13.46 2.14 24.04
CA GLY A 84 13.99 3.18 23.16
C GLY A 84 14.79 2.63 21.96
N LEU A 85 15.47 1.50 22.12
CA LEU A 85 16.17 0.85 21.01
C LEU A 85 15.18 0.13 20.08
N LEU A 86 14.21 -0.59 20.61
CA LEU A 86 13.25 -1.33 19.77
C LEU A 86 12.30 -0.39 19.02
N SER A 87 11.82 0.66 19.66
CA SER A 87 11.04 1.74 19.00
C SER A 87 11.81 2.40 17.85
N PHE A 88 13.14 2.45 17.93
CA PHE A 88 13.96 2.82 16.79
C PHE A 88 14.03 1.68 15.76
N LEU A 89 14.40 0.46 16.15
CA LEU A 89 14.66 -0.62 15.20
C LEU A 89 13.40 -1.10 14.44
N PHE A 90 12.21 -0.98 15.02
CA PHE A 90 10.91 -1.31 14.44
C PHE A 90 10.14 -0.03 14.05
N ILE A 91 10.18 0.35 12.78
CA ILE A 91 9.39 1.48 12.27
C ILE A 91 7.94 1.07 12.08
N HIS A 92 7.70 -0.14 11.58
CA HIS A 92 6.38 -0.74 11.63
C HIS A 92 6.31 -1.84 12.69
N GLU A 93 5.09 -2.10 13.14
CA GLU A 93 4.82 -3.22 14.02
C GLU A 93 5.10 -4.54 13.27
N PRO A 94 5.55 -5.60 13.97
CA PRO A 94 5.61 -6.94 13.41
C PRO A 94 4.27 -7.38 12.82
N VAL A 95 4.31 -8.15 11.74
CA VAL A 95 3.13 -8.78 11.15
C VAL A 95 2.76 -9.98 12.03
N ILE A 96 1.71 -9.85 12.83
CA ILE A 96 1.24 -10.93 13.70
C ILE A 96 -0.02 -11.56 13.13
N ILE A 97 0.03 -12.85 12.85
CA ILE A 97 -1.10 -13.60 12.28
C ILE A 97 -1.44 -14.82 13.12
N CYS A 98 -2.73 -15.18 13.10
CA CYS A 98 -3.18 -16.46 13.62
C CYS A 98 -2.89 -17.59 12.64
N LYS A 99 -2.72 -18.79 13.19
CA LYS A 99 -2.50 -20.03 12.45
C LYS A 99 -3.50 -20.25 11.33
N SER A 100 -4.79 -20.00 11.54
CA SER A 100 -5.82 -20.18 10.52
C SER A 100 -5.66 -19.28 9.29
N LEU A 101 -4.95 -18.15 9.41
CA LEU A 101 -4.70 -17.23 8.30
C LEU A 101 -3.44 -17.56 7.50
N LEU A 102 -2.60 -18.47 7.98
CA LEU A 102 -1.33 -18.78 7.35
C LEU A 102 -1.44 -19.20 5.87
N PRO A 103 -2.41 -20.05 5.44
CA PRO A 103 -2.55 -20.40 4.03
C PRO A 103 -2.84 -19.20 3.10
N TYR A 104 -3.33 -18.09 3.67
CA TYR A 104 -3.77 -16.91 2.95
C TYR A 104 -2.78 -15.75 3.02
N ILE A 105 -1.70 -15.86 3.82
CA ILE A 105 -0.82 -14.72 4.11
C ILE A 105 -0.22 -14.06 2.86
N LYS A 106 0.04 -14.85 1.82
CA LYS A 106 0.57 -14.38 0.53
C LYS A 106 -0.36 -13.41 -0.21
N PHE A 107 -1.64 -13.35 0.15
CA PHE A 107 -2.61 -12.43 -0.44
C PHE A 107 -2.64 -11.07 0.27
N PHE A 108 -2.07 -10.98 1.47
CA PHE A 108 -2.12 -9.78 2.30
C PHE A 108 -0.77 -9.09 2.42
N HIS A 109 0.33 -9.84 2.27
CA HIS A 109 1.67 -9.30 2.42
C HIS A 109 2.66 -9.98 1.47
N THR A 110 3.64 -9.22 0.99
CA THR A 110 4.82 -9.77 0.35
C THR A 110 5.77 -10.28 1.42
N LEU A 111 5.88 -11.60 1.58
CA LEU A 111 6.82 -12.24 2.48
C LEU A 111 8.03 -12.76 1.69
N GLU A 112 8.65 -11.87 0.89
CA GLU A 112 9.84 -12.23 0.13
C GLU A 112 11.03 -12.48 1.09
N ASN A 113 11.77 -13.55 0.84
CA ASN A 113 12.88 -14.02 1.68
C ASN A 113 12.49 -14.23 3.16
N CYS A 114 11.30 -14.78 3.39
CA CYS A 114 10.85 -15.12 4.74
C CYS A 114 11.64 -16.33 5.28
N GLU A 115 12.45 -16.11 6.29
CA GLU A 115 13.32 -17.09 6.92
C GLU A 115 12.87 -17.33 8.36
N TYR A 116 12.83 -18.61 8.77
CA TYR A 116 12.53 -18.97 10.14
C TYR A 116 13.70 -18.60 11.05
N ILE A 117 13.41 -17.89 12.14
CA ILE A 117 14.40 -17.49 13.14
C ILE A 117 14.41 -18.50 14.29
N GLN A 118 13.27 -18.59 14.98
CA GLN A 118 13.09 -19.47 16.14
C GLN A 118 11.62 -19.57 16.54
N GLY A 119 11.33 -20.41 17.52
CA GLY A 119 9.99 -20.61 18.09
C GLY A 119 9.77 -22.04 18.52
N THR A 120 8.65 -22.30 19.17
CA THR A 120 8.19 -23.65 19.51
C THR A 120 7.57 -24.36 18.32
N TRP A 121 7.32 -23.64 17.22
CA TRP A 121 6.60 -24.15 16.06
C TRP A 121 7.02 -23.46 14.75
N ASN A 122 7.22 -24.25 13.68
CA ASN A 122 7.51 -23.77 12.33
C ASN A 122 6.43 -24.23 11.32
N PRO A 123 5.26 -23.57 11.29
CA PRO A 123 4.17 -23.97 10.41
C PRO A 123 4.42 -23.74 8.92
N ILE A 124 5.28 -22.79 8.53
CA ILE A 124 5.55 -22.54 7.10
C ILE A 124 6.22 -23.76 6.48
N ASP A 125 7.24 -24.30 7.14
CA ASP A 125 7.97 -25.48 6.67
C ASP A 125 7.13 -26.76 6.84
N THR A 126 6.61 -27.00 8.05
CA THR A 126 5.86 -28.23 8.35
C THR A 126 4.59 -28.39 7.50
N GLN A 127 3.91 -27.30 7.14
CA GLN A 127 2.72 -27.33 6.27
C GLN A 127 3.04 -27.05 4.80
N LYS A 128 4.32 -26.85 4.44
CA LYS A 128 4.77 -26.52 3.08
C LYS A 128 4.00 -25.34 2.47
N ILE A 129 3.82 -24.28 3.24
CA ILE A 129 3.05 -23.11 2.81
C ILE A 129 3.79 -22.41 1.67
N ASN A 130 3.18 -22.42 0.48
CA ASN A 130 3.75 -21.72 -0.67
C ASN A 130 3.49 -20.22 -0.55
N LEU A 131 4.53 -19.46 -0.18
CA LEU A 131 4.51 -18.01 -0.10
C LEU A 131 4.66 -17.31 -1.46
N LYS A 132 4.95 -18.05 -2.54
CA LYS A 132 5.07 -17.47 -3.88
C LYS A 132 3.69 -17.04 -4.40
N VAL A 133 3.67 -15.85 -4.97
CA VAL A 133 2.52 -15.25 -5.65
C VAL A 133 2.73 -15.30 -7.17
N ASP A 134 1.65 -15.65 -7.88
CA ASP A 134 1.58 -15.59 -9.34
C ASP A 134 1.52 -14.13 -9.84
N ARG A 135 1.57 -13.95 -11.16
CA ARG A 135 1.58 -12.62 -11.79
C ARG A 135 0.35 -11.79 -11.41
N ASP A 136 -0.84 -12.38 -11.46
CA ASP A 136 -2.09 -11.66 -11.22
C ASP A 136 -2.19 -11.18 -9.77
N MET A 137 -1.78 -12.03 -8.82
CA MET A 137 -1.71 -11.64 -7.42
C MET A 137 -0.62 -10.59 -7.17
N ARG A 138 0.53 -10.69 -7.86
CA ARG A 138 1.56 -9.63 -7.80
C ARG A 138 1.03 -8.29 -8.30
N LEU A 139 0.20 -8.30 -9.35
CA LEU A 139 -0.44 -7.10 -9.85
C LEU A 139 -1.40 -6.50 -8.82
N ILE A 140 -2.24 -7.33 -8.18
CA ILE A 140 -3.11 -6.88 -7.07
C ILE A 140 -2.29 -6.28 -5.94
N LEU A 141 -1.24 -6.96 -5.48
CA LEU A 141 -0.37 -6.48 -4.42
C LEU A 141 0.33 -5.18 -4.82
N HIS A 142 0.80 -5.05 -6.06
CA HIS A 142 1.37 -3.81 -6.59
C HIS A 142 0.40 -2.65 -6.42
N VAL A 143 -0.87 -2.83 -6.79
CA VAL A 143 -1.89 -1.79 -6.68
C VAL A 143 -2.12 -1.38 -5.24
N VAL A 144 -2.28 -2.34 -4.33
CA VAL A 144 -2.48 -2.07 -2.90
C VAL A 144 -1.31 -1.30 -2.33
N TRP A 145 -0.10 -1.81 -2.52
CA TRP A 145 1.11 -1.22 -1.97
C TRP A 145 1.38 0.14 -2.57
N ASN A 146 1.23 0.31 -3.88
CA ASN A 146 1.44 1.57 -4.56
C ASN A 146 0.47 2.65 -4.05
N SER A 147 -0.81 2.29 -3.87
CA SER A 147 -1.81 3.20 -3.33
C SER A 147 -1.47 3.65 -1.90
N PHE A 148 -1.05 2.71 -1.06
CA PHE A 148 -0.57 3.00 0.29
C PHE A 148 0.66 3.91 0.28
N MET A 149 1.66 3.62 -0.55
CA MET A 149 2.89 4.41 -0.62
C MET A 149 2.64 5.83 -1.13
N ARG A 150 1.67 6.02 -2.03
CA ARG A 150 1.26 7.35 -2.51
C ARG A 150 0.59 8.17 -1.41
N VAL A 151 -0.26 7.55 -0.59
CA VAL A 151 -0.84 8.23 0.59
C VAL A 151 0.26 8.62 1.56
N ALA A 152 1.20 7.70 1.86
CA ALA A 152 2.35 8.01 2.71
C ALA A 152 3.23 9.15 2.15
N ALA A 153 3.38 9.24 0.83
CA ALA A 153 4.09 10.35 0.19
C ALA A 153 3.34 11.70 0.31
N LEU A 154 2.01 11.70 0.26
CA LEU A 154 1.20 12.92 0.44
C LEU A 154 1.31 13.45 1.88
N GLU A 155 1.39 12.56 2.87
CA GLU A 155 1.53 12.96 4.28
C GLU A 155 2.85 13.69 4.59
N LEU A 156 3.82 13.65 3.67
CA LEU A 156 5.06 14.42 3.81
C LEU A 156 4.81 15.93 3.82
N ASP A 157 3.80 16.45 3.12
CA ASP A 157 3.60 17.89 2.87
C ASP A 157 3.37 18.78 4.11
N SER A 158 3.27 18.17 5.30
CA SER A 158 2.81 18.85 6.52
C SER A 158 3.60 18.52 7.77
N GLN A 159 4.73 17.83 7.66
CA GLN A 159 5.41 17.28 8.83
C GLN A 159 6.90 17.64 8.88
N ASN A 160 7.38 17.86 10.11
CA ASN A 160 8.79 17.69 10.45
C ASN A 160 9.05 16.19 10.53
N ILE A 161 9.93 15.68 9.66
CA ILE A 161 10.14 14.24 9.51
C ILE A 161 11.63 13.91 9.62
N GLY A 162 11.93 12.81 10.31
CA GLY A 162 13.30 12.30 10.39
C GLY A 162 13.77 11.78 9.04
N LEU A 163 15.01 12.09 8.68
CA LEU A 163 15.66 11.67 7.44
C LEU A 163 15.54 10.15 7.21
N ARG A 164 15.68 9.34 8.26
CA ARG A 164 15.54 7.88 8.21
C ARG A 164 14.20 7.46 7.58
N ARG A 165 13.09 8.03 8.07
CA ARG A 165 11.74 7.69 7.60
C ARG A 165 11.57 8.08 6.13
N VAL A 166 12.14 9.20 5.71
CA VAL A 166 12.07 9.64 4.32
C VAL A 166 12.85 8.68 3.39
N LEU A 167 14.06 8.29 3.76
CA LEU A 167 14.88 7.37 2.96
C LEU A 167 14.21 6.00 2.79
N ILE A 168 13.45 5.54 3.79
CA ILE A 168 12.70 4.28 3.72
C ILE A 168 11.49 4.41 2.82
N LEU A 169 10.74 5.51 2.94
CA LEU A 169 9.62 5.79 2.04
C LEU A 169 10.09 5.88 0.58
N MET A 170 11.19 6.57 0.32
CA MET A 170 11.79 6.66 -1.02
C MET A 170 12.20 5.28 -1.55
N HIS A 171 12.81 4.44 -0.70
CA HIS A 171 13.11 3.06 -1.06
C HIS A 171 11.84 2.29 -1.45
N ASN A 172 10.78 2.39 -0.65
CA ASN A 172 9.53 1.67 -0.89
C ASN A 172 8.79 2.17 -2.14
N LEU A 173 8.77 3.49 -2.39
CA LEU A 173 8.22 4.06 -3.62
C LEU A 173 8.98 3.59 -4.87
N LEU A 174 10.31 3.62 -4.82
CA LEU A 174 11.13 3.18 -5.94
C LEU A 174 11.04 1.65 -6.14
N SER A 175 10.99 0.86 -5.07
CA SER A 175 10.73 -0.57 -5.13
C SER A 175 9.36 -0.89 -5.72
N SER A 176 8.33 -0.11 -5.39
CA SER A 176 7.00 -0.19 -6.01
C SER A 176 7.09 0.06 -7.51
N ALA A 177 7.81 1.10 -7.95
CA ALA A 177 8.01 1.37 -9.37
C ALA A 177 8.75 0.21 -10.07
N TYR A 178 9.80 -0.34 -9.47
CA TYR A 178 10.51 -1.51 -10.00
C TYR A 178 9.61 -2.74 -10.10
N ASN A 179 8.78 -3.00 -9.09
CA ASN A 179 7.87 -4.14 -9.08
C ASN A 179 6.79 -4.00 -10.14
N GLY A 180 6.20 -2.81 -10.30
CA GLY A 180 5.28 -2.52 -11.41
C GLY A 180 5.96 -2.67 -12.77
N ASN A 181 7.20 -2.20 -12.92
CA ASN A 181 7.96 -2.30 -14.16
C ASN A 181 8.23 -3.75 -14.59
N LYS A 182 8.42 -4.67 -13.63
CA LYS A 182 8.55 -6.11 -13.89
C LYS A 182 7.24 -6.76 -14.37
N LEU A 183 6.09 -6.13 -14.14
CA LEU A 183 4.79 -6.65 -14.56
C LEU A 183 4.44 -6.24 -16.01
N LEU A 184 5.14 -5.25 -16.56
CA LEU A 184 4.99 -4.81 -17.94
C LEU A 184 5.48 -5.87 -18.92
N ASN A 185 4.76 -6.03 -20.04
CA ASN A 185 5.23 -6.84 -21.16
C ASN A 185 6.48 -6.22 -21.82
N LYS A 186 6.59 -4.88 -21.77
CA LYS A 186 7.77 -4.13 -22.21
C LYS A 186 8.24 -3.19 -21.08
N PRO A 187 9.15 -3.66 -20.20
CA PRO A 187 9.69 -2.83 -19.13
C PRO A 187 10.32 -1.54 -19.65
N ILE A 188 10.10 -0.44 -18.93
CA ILE A 188 10.73 0.84 -19.20
C ILE A 188 12.07 0.96 -18.47
N SER A 189 12.97 1.79 -18.97
CA SER A 189 14.22 2.11 -18.28
C SER A 189 13.94 2.94 -17.03
N ILE A 190 14.53 2.52 -15.90
CA ILE A 190 14.53 3.24 -14.63
C ILE A 190 16.01 3.50 -14.29
N SER A 191 16.43 4.76 -14.35
CA SER A 191 17.84 5.16 -14.18
C SER A 191 18.26 5.37 -12.72
N LEU A 192 17.33 5.30 -11.78
CA LEU A 192 17.58 5.59 -10.37
C LEU A 192 17.80 4.32 -9.56
N SER A 193 18.87 4.25 -8.76
CA SER A 193 19.02 3.23 -7.73
C SER A 193 18.83 3.80 -6.32
N THR A 194 18.21 3.02 -5.42
CA THR A 194 18.10 3.42 -4.00
C THR A 194 19.48 3.65 -3.37
N LYS A 195 20.50 2.89 -3.79
CA LYS A 195 21.85 2.98 -3.23
C LYS A 195 22.49 4.32 -3.57
N GLU A 196 22.45 4.74 -4.84
CA GLU A 196 23.01 6.01 -5.29
C GLU A 196 22.32 7.19 -4.63
N ILE A 197 20.98 7.22 -4.68
CA ILE A 197 20.17 8.27 -4.05
C ILE A 197 20.54 8.43 -2.57
N ARG A 198 20.59 7.31 -1.84
CA ARG A 198 20.91 7.32 -0.42
C ARG A 198 22.33 7.85 -0.18
N ASN A 199 23.31 7.39 -0.94
CA ASN A 199 24.69 7.81 -0.77
C ASN A 199 24.86 9.31 -1.02
N GLU A 200 24.19 9.85 -2.04
CA GLU A 200 24.21 11.28 -2.34
C GLU A 200 23.61 12.10 -1.20
N ILE A 201 22.41 11.73 -0.72
CA ILE A 201 21.75 12.43 0.40
C ILE A 201 22.60 12.36 1.67
N LEU A 202 23.11 11.18 2.04
CA LEU A 202 23.88 11.02 3.28
C LEU A 202 25.25 11.70 3.27
N SER A 203 25.80 11.96 2.08
CA SER A 203 27.10 12.65 1.93
C SER A 203 26.96 14.17 1.86
N ALA A 204 25.74 14.67 1.62
CA ALA A 204 25.43 16.09 1.54
C ALA A 204 25.31 16.75 2.92
N SER A 205 25.42 18.08 2.96
CA SER A 205 25.18 18.87 4.17
C SER A 205 23.73 18.74 4.64
N VAL A 206 23.43 19.09 5.90
CA VAL A 206 22.05 19.03 6.44
C VAL A 206 21.11 19.95 5.64
N GLU A 207 21.60 21.11 5.22
CA GLU A 207 20.87 22.08 4.41
C GLU A 207 20.56 21.51 3.01
N GLU A 208 21.53 20.81 2.41
CA GLU A 208 21.40 20.19 1.09
C GLU A 208 20.50 18.95 1.11
N GLN A 209 20.51 18.16 2.20
CA GLN A 209 19.72 16.94 2.35
C GLN A 209 18.24 17.17 2.08
N GLN A 210 17.68 18.30 2.53
CA GLN A 210 16.27 18.63 2.27
C GLN A 210 15.99 18.80 0.77
N SER A 211 16.83 19.58 0.08
CA SER A 211 16.67 19.84 -1.35
C SER A 211 16.82 18.57 -2.20
N LEU A 212 17.82 17.74 -1.90
CA LEU A 212 18.07 16.47 -2.58
C LEU A 212 16.92 15.49 -2.36
N THR A 213 16.45 15.38 -1.13
CA THR A 213 15.33 14.51 -0.79
C THR A 213 14.06 14.91 -1.54
N GLN A 214 13.74 16.20 -1.58
CA GLN A 214 12.59 16.72 -2.34
C GLN A 214 12.71 16.42 -3.84
N ARG A 215 13.89 16.67 -4.43
CA ARG A 215 14.17 16.36 -5.84
C ARG A 215 13.92 14.89 -6.14
N TYR A 216 14.51 13.99 -5.36
CA TYR A 216 14.37 12.55 -5.62
C TYR A 216 12.98 12.01 -5.36
N ILE A 217 12.23 12.53 -4.37
CA ILE A 217 10.81 12.16 -4.21
C ILE A 217 10.02 12.48 -5.48
N GLN A 218 10.23 13.67 -6.05
CA GLN A 218 9.55 14.07 -7.30
C GLN A 218 9.93 13.16 -8.47
N GLU A 219 11.23 12.87 -8.63
CA GLU A 219 11.70 11.96 -9.69
C GLU A 219 11.13 10.54 -9.52
N ILE A 220 11.11 10.00 -8.30
CA ILE A 220 10.53 8.68 -8.02
C ILE A 220 9.03 8.67 -8.31
N ILE A 221 8.28 9.70 -7.91
CA ILE A 221 6.84 9.80 -8.20
C ILE A 221 6.60 9.89 -9.71
N TYR A 222 7.43 10.62 -10.44
CA TYR A 222 7.37 10.68 -11.90
C TYR A 222 7.57 9.29 -12.53
N ILE A 223 8.59 8.54 -12.10
CA ILE A 223 8.85 7.16 -12.57
C ILE A 223 7.66 6.26 -12.25
N LEU A 224 7.12 6.32 -11.02
CA LEU A 224 6.00 5.52 -10.59
C LEU A 224 4.74 5.81 -11.42
N ASN A 225 4.44 7.09 -11.70
CA ASN A 225 3.36 7.49 -12.59
C ASN A 225 3.54 6.95 -14.01
N LYS A 226 4.78 6.97 -14.52
CA LYS A 226 5.09 6.44 -15.86
C LYS A 226 4.87 4.92 -15.91
N VAL A 227 5.34 4.17 -14.91
CA VAL A 227 5.11 2.72 -14.80
C VAL A 227 3.61 2.41 -14.74
N ASP A 228 2.86 3.12 -13.89
CA ASP A 228 1.42 2.90 -13.74
C ASP A 228 0.65 3.20 -15.02
N PHE A 229 1.02 4.25 -15.75
CA PHE A 229 0.43 4.58 -17.04
C PHE A 229 0.60 3.44 -18.05
N HIS A 230 1.80 2.84 -18.13
CA HIS A 230 2.04 1.70 -19.00
C HIS A 230 1.27 0.45 -18.56
N LEU A 231 1.17 0.20 -17.24
CA LEU A 231 0.38 -0.91 -16.72
C LEU A 231 -1.11 -0.74 -17.05
N ASP A 232 -1.65 0.46 -16.86
CA ASP A 232 -3.02 0.79 -17.23
C ASP A 232 -3.27 0.53 -18.72
N HIS A 233 -2.37 0.99 -19.58
CA HIS A 233 -2.49 0.80 -21.01
C HIS A 233 -2.47 -0.70 -21.39
N GLU A 234 -1.53 -1.48 -20.86
CA GLU A 234 -1.46 -2.91 -21.14
C GLU A 234 -2.74 -3.65 -20.69
N LEU A 235 -3.26 -3.34 -19.50
CA LEU A 235 -4.49 -3.93 -18.98
C LEU A 235 -5.71 -3.56 -19.85
N LEU A 236 -5.80 -2.32 -20.32
CA LEU A 236 -6.90 -1.88 -21.19
C LEU A 236 -6.83 -2.51 -22.59
N THR A 237 -5.64 -2.79 -23.11
CA THR A 237 -5.48 -3.42 -24.44
C THR A 237 -5.79 -4.93 -24.44
N GLN A 238 -5.74 -5.58 -23.27
CA GLN A 238 -6.23 -6.94 -23.13
C GLN A 238 -7.76 -6.91 -23.17
N GLN A 239 -8.35 -7.27 -24.33
CA GLN A 239 -9.78 -7.18 -24.68
C GLN A 239 -10.76 -7.76 -23.62
N GLU A 240 -10.29 -8.57 -22.67
CA GLU A 240 -11.07 -9.10 -21.56
C GLU A 240 -11.51 -8.03 -20.53
N TYR A 241 -10.86 -6.85 -20.48
CA TYR A 241 -11.24 -5.77 -19.56
C TYR A 241 -12.52 -5.03 -19.92
N LEU A 242 -12.86 -4.96 -21.20
CA LEU A 242 -14.11 -4.34 -21.66
C LEU A 242 -15.34 -5.11 -21.13
N LEU A 243 -15.23 -6.43 -20.96
CA LEU A 243 -16.24 -7.28 -20.30
C LEU A 243 -16.30 -7.07 -18.77
N LEU A 244 -15.22 -6.60 -18.15
CA LEU A 244 -15.16 -6.34 -16.70
C LEU A 244 -15.76 -4.97 -16.34
N SER A 245 -15.63 -3.97 -17.21
CA SER A 245 -16.27 -2.65 -16.99
C SER A 245 -17.80 -2.69 -16.96
N SER A 246 -18.42 -3.75 -17.49
CA SER A 246 -19.87 -3.95 -17.42
C SER A 246 -20.32 -4.72 -16.19
N LEU A 247 -19.39 -5.25 -15.38
CA LEU A 247 -19.63 -6.09 -14.21
C LEU A 247 -19.47 -5.27 -12.92
N LEU A 248 -20.57 -4.68 -12.45
CA LEU A 248 -20.58 -3.95 -11.18
C LEU A 248 -20.92 -4.89 -10.02
N PRO A 249 -20.06 -5.01 -9.00
CA PRO A 249 -20.46 -5.67 -7.77
C PRO A 249 -21.56 -4.83 -7.08
N ARG A 250 -22.69 -5.47 -6.79
CA ARG A 250 -23.78 -4.95 -5.99
C ARG A 250 -23.83 -5.71 -4.68
N PHE A 251 -23.82 -4.97 -3.58
CA PHE A 251 -23.94 -5.54 -2.25
C PHE A 251 -25.43 -5.61 -1.88
N SER A 252 -25.92 -6.79 -1.46
CA SER A 252 -27.26 -6.91 -0.89
C SER A 252 -27.24 -7.88 0.30
N GLY A 253 -27.33 -7.29 1.49
CA GLY A 253 -27.17 -8.00 2.75
C GLY A 253 -25.78 -8.62 2.91
N LYS A 254 -25.72 -9.94 3.10
CA LYS A 254 -24.46 -10.70 3.26
C LYS A 254 -23.81 -11.13 1.94
N ASN A 255 -24.40 -10.78 0.80
CA ASN A 255 -24.02 -11.34 -0.50
C ASN A 255 -23.48 -10.24 -1.43
N ILE A 256 -22.45 -10.60 -2.20
CA ILE A 256 -21.94 -9.82 -3.32
C ILE A 256 -22.52 -10.41 -4.60
N PHE A 257 -23.24 -9.60 -5.36
CA PHE A 257 -23.76 -9.95 -6.68
C PHE A 257 -22.91 -9.24 -7.72
N ILE A 258 -22.64 -9.87 -8.87
CA ILE A 258 -22.07 -9.15 -10.00
C ILE A 258 -23.17 -9.01 -11.04
N ALA A 259 -23.61 -7.78 -11.29
CA ALA A 259 -24.57 -7.48 -12.34
C ALA A 259 -23.82 -7.10 -13.60
N ASN A 260 -24.11 -7.77 -14.72
CA ASN A 260 -23.70 -7.29 -16.04
C ASN A 260 -24.74 -6.25 -16.50
N ASN A 261 -24.32 -5.05 -16.88
CA ASN A 261 -25.24 -4.01 -17.39
C ASN A 261 -26.09 -4.49 -18.59
N ASN A 262 -25.66 -5.57 -19.26
CA ASN A 262 -26.36 -6.14 -20.42
C ASN A 262 -27.23 -7.38 -20.11
N CYS A 263 -27.29 -7.90 -18.87
CA CYS A 263 -28.11 -9.08 -18.53
C CYS A 263 -28.72 -9.01 -17.12
N LEU A 264 -30.05 -8.95 -17.05
CA LEU A 264 -30.88 -8.97 -15.84
C LEU A 264 -30.99 -10.35 -15.16
N SER A 265 -30.03 -11.26 -15.33
CA SER A 265 -30.06 -12.57 -14.66
C SER A 265 -29.40 -12.49 -13.27
N LYS A 266 -30.21 -12.51 -12.21
CA LYS A 266 -29.74 -12.61 -10.81
C LYS A 266 -29.29 -14.04 -10.51
N SER A 267 -28.01 -14.37 -10.75
CA SER A 267 -27.43 -15.63 -10.23
C SER A 267 -26.81 -15.39 -8.85
N LYS A 268 -27.15 -16.24 -7.87
CA LYS A 268 -26.46 -16.31 -6.57
C LYS A 268 -25.12 -17.02 -6.78
N ILE A 269 -24.02 -16.28 -6.78
CA ILE A 269 -22.69 -16.86 -6.89
C ILE A 269 -22.16 -17.12 -5.47
N LYS A 270 -21.88 -18.39 -5.16
CA LYS A 270 -21.23 -18.80 -3.92
C LYS A 270 -19.74 -18.46 -4.02
N ILE A 271 -19.22 -17.69 -3.07
CA ILE A 271 -17.84 -17.16 -3.08
C ILE A 271 -16.83 -18.30 -2.94
N ILE A 272 -16.34 -18.83 -4.06
CA ILE A 272 -15.21 -19.79 -4.12
C ILE A 272 -14.28 -19.49 -5.32
N ASP A 273 -14.58 -18.49 -6.16
CA ASP A 273 -13.83 -18.27 -7.40
C ASP A 273 -12.76 -17.18 -7.26
N LYS A 274 -11.50 -17.57 -7.47
CA LYS A 274 -10.31 -16.70 -7.52
C LYS A 274 -10.49 -15.56 -8.53
N ASN A 275 -11.22 -15.82 -9.63
CA ASN A 275 -11.55 -14.80 -10.62
C ASN A 275 -12.51 -13.74 -10.07
N LEU A 276 -13.37 -14.08 -9.10
CA LEU A 276 -14.29 -13.13 -8.47
C LEU A 276 -13.57 -12.18 -7.53
N ILE A 277 -12.58 -12.65 -6.77
CA ILE A 277 -11.73 -11.78 -5.93
C ILE A 277 -10.96 -10.82 -6.82
N ILE A 278 -10.34 -11.31 -7.90
CA ILE A 278 -9.67 -10.47 -8.90
C ILE A 278 -10.68 -9.45 -9.49
N LYS A 279 -11.89 -9.88 -9.85
CA LYS A 279 -12.97 -9.01 -10.38
C LYS A 279 -13.44 -7.95 -9.37
N THR A 280 -13.67 -8.32 -8.12
CA THR A 280 -14.06 -7.38 -7.06
C THR A 280 -12.89 -6.44 -6.75
N PHE A 281 -11.65 -6.94 -6.72
CA PHE A 281 -10.46 -6.12 -6.51
C PHE A 281 -10.14 -5.19 -7.68
N PHE A 282 -10.46 -5.58 -8.93
CA PHE A 282 -10.32 -4.72 -10.11
C PHE A 282 -11.47 -3.74 -10.29
N SER A 283 -12.67 -4.08 -9.82
CA SER A 283 -13.65 -3.03 -9.60
C SER A 283 -13.06 -2.06 -8.57
N SER A 284 -12.49 -2.54 -7.44
CA SER A 284 -11.77 -1.75 -6.43
C SER A 284 -10.54 -1.00 -6.97
N TYR A 285 -9.92 -1.46 -8.05
CA TYR A 285 -8.83 -0.80 -8.77
C TYR A 285 -9.33 0.51 -9.42
N CYS A 286 -10.51 0.48 -10.04
CA CYS A 286 -11.21 1.69 -10.41
C CYS A 286 -11.59 2.50 -9.14
N PHE A 287 -11.95 1.86 -8.03
CA PHE A 287 -12.29 2.59 -6.79
C PHE A 287 -11.11 3.30 -6.10
N ILE A 288 -9.89 2.76 -6.17
CA ILE A 288 -8.70 3.30 -5.48
C ILE A 288 -7.95 4.30 -6.36
N LYS A 289 -7.96 4.14 -7.71
CA LYS A 289 -7.42 5.15 -8.64
C LYS A 289 -8.40 6.30 -8.94
N MET A 290 -9.69 6.15 -8.67
CA MET A 290 -10.68 7.20 -8.98
C MET A 290 -10.42 8.56 -8.32
N PRO A 291 -9.93 8.69 -7.06
CA PRO A 291 -9.53 9.98 -6.52
C PRO A 291 -8.45 10.66 -7.37
N TYR A 292 -7.50 9.89 -7.92
CA TYR A 292 -6.43 10.37 -8.78
C TYR A 292 -6.95 10.81 -10.15
N TYR A 293 -7.84 10.02 -10.76
CA TYR A 293 -8.50 10.40 -12.02
C TYR A 293 -9.48 11.55 -11.85
N LEU A 294 -10.17 11.69 -10.70
CA LEU A 294 -11.01 12.86 -10.39
C LEU A 294 -10.15 14.12 -10.33
N ILE A 295 -9.03 14.10 -9.59
CA ILE A 295 -8.09 15.22 -9.51
C ILE A 295 -7.54 15.57 -10.90
N TYR A 296 -7.15 14.56 -11.70
CA TYR A 296 -6.64 14.75 -13.06
C TYR A 296 -7.70 15.33 -14.02
N PHE A 297 -8.94 14.82 -13.99
CA PHE A 297 -10.04 15.33 -14.80
C PHE A 297 -10.44 16.76 -14.42
N THR A 298 -10.40 17.09 -13.13
CA THR A 298 -10.76 18.42 -12.66
C THR A 298 -9.73 19.48 -13.04
N LEU A 299 -8.43 19.14 -13.03
CA LEU A 299 -7.38 20.02 -13.55
C LEU A 299 -7.50 20.23 -15.07
N LEU A 300 -8.05 19.25 -15.79
CA LEU A 300 -8.32 19.33 -17.23
C LEU A 300 -9.55 20.20 -17.56
N ILE A 301 -10.62 20.11 -16.75
CA ILE A 301 -11.87 20.86 -16.93
C ILE A 301 -11.70 22.35 -16.57
N ASN A 302 -10.85 22.68 -15.60
CA ASN A 302 -10.63 24.06 -15.13
C ASN A 302 -9.64 24.87 -15.99
N ASN A 303 -9.22 24.38 -17.17
CA ASN A 303 -8.27 25.05 -18.07
C ASN A 303 -6.91 25.46 -17.42
N GLU A 304 -6.53 24.88 -16.28
CA GLU A 304 -5.24 25.18 -15.61
C GLU A 304 -4.04 24.42 -16.23
N LEU A 305 -4.27 23.65 -17.31
CA LEU A 305 -3.25 22.93 -18.10
C LEU A 305 -3.15 23.53 -19.51
N GLY A 306 -2.59 24.74 -19.60
CA GLY A 306 -2.49 25.53 -20.84
C GLY A 306 -1.55 25.01 -21.93
N CYS A 307 -1.00 23.80 -21.86
CA CYS A 307 -0.02 23.31 -22.85
C CYS A 307 -0.15 21.80 -23.11
N PHE A 308 -1.17 21.34 -23.83
CA PHE A 308 -1.18 20.01 -24.48
C PHE A 308 -1.99 20.05 -25.78
N ASN A 309 -1.45 20.71 -26.80
CA ASN A 309 -2.02 20.69 -28.16
C ASN A 309 -1.70 19.41 -28.96
N GLU A 310 -1.01 18.42 -28.37
CA GLU A 310 -0.62 17.20 -29.10
C GLU A 310 -1.49 15.95 -28.83
N PHE A 311 -2.57 16.06 -28.05
CA PHE A 311 -3.53 14.96 -27.89
C PHE A 311 -4.91 15.31 -28.44
N GLY A 312 -5.08 15.15 -29.76
CA GLY A 312 -6.36 15.30 -30.48
C GLY A 312 -7.49 14.35 -30.04
N PHE A 313 -7.32 13.60 -28.95
CA PHE A 313 -8.27 12.64 -28.41
C PHE A 313 -9.30 13.27 -27.44
N ALA A 314 -9.00 14.43 -26.85
CA ALA A 314 -9.86 15.04 -25.81
C ALA A 314 -11.18 15.62 -26.34
N ARG A 315 -11.21 16.10 -27.60
CA ARG A 315 -12.37 16.80 -28.17
C ARG A 315 -13.57 15.88 -28.45
N ARG A 316 -13.36 14.57 -28.62
CA ARG A 316 -14.46 13.58 -28.83
C ARG A 316 -15.11 13.10 -27.53
N LYS A 317 -14.53 13.37 -26.35
CA LYS A 317 -15.03 12.86 -25.06
C LYS A 317 -16.07 13.75 -24.36
N LEU A 318 -16.27 14.99 -24.82
CA LEU A 318 -17.24 15.94 -24.22
C LEU A 318 -18.70 15.45 -24.25
N CYS A 319 -19.07 14.57 -25.19
CA CYS A 319 -20.41 13.96 -25.24
C CYS A 319 -20.62 12.80 -24.23
N ASN A 320 -19.57 12.27 -23.58
CA ASN A 320 -19.66 11.14 -22.62
C ASN A 320 -19.75 11.55 -21.14
N LEU A 321 -19.72 12.86 -20.84
CA LEU A 321 -19.67 13.39 -19.46
C LEU A 321 -20.89 13.05 -18.61
N LYS A 322 -22.08 12.86 -19.20
CA LYS A 322 -23.29 12.43 -18.47
C LYS A 322 -23.18 10.99 -17.96
N HIS A 323 -22.53 10.12 -18.72
CA HIS A 323 -22.37 8.72 -18.34
C HIS A 323 -21.31 8.57 -17.24
N GLU A 324 -20.21 9.32 -17.36
CA GLU A 324 -19.16 9.38 -16.33
C GLU A 324 -19.68 9.99 -15.01
N TYR A 325 -20.59 10.98 -15.06
CA TYR A 325 -21.23 11.55 -13.86
C TYR A 325 -22.14 10.56 -13.10
N ILE A 326 -22.91 9.74 -13.82
CA ILE A 326 -23.73 8.68 -13.23
C ILE A 326 -22.82 7.64 -12.56
N CYS A 327 -21.71 7.27 -13.21
CA CYS A 327 -20.72 6.36 -12.64
C CYS A 327 -20.10 6.90 -11.34
N ILE A 328 -19.85 8.20 -11.21
CA ILE A 328 -19.32 8.82 -9.98
C ILE A 328 -20.33 8.76 -8.82
N LYS A 329 -21.61 9.04 -9.06
CA LYS A 329 -22.64 8.94 -8.01
C LYS A 329 -22.86 7.51 -7.54
N GLU A 330 -22.93 6.57 -8.48
CA GLU A 330 -23.09 5.14 -8.18
C GLU A 330 -21.84 4.58 -7.48
N TYR A 331 -20.64 5.10 -7.82
CA TYR A 331 -19.38 4.84 -7.13
C TYR A 331 -19.38 5.29 -5.66
N VAL A 332 -19.72 6.55 -5.37
CA VAL A 332 -19.74 7.06 -3.98
C VAL A 332 -20.71 6.23 -3.14
N LYS A 333 -21.86 5.87 -3.71
CA LYS A 333 -22.83 4.99 -3.07
C LYS A 333 -22.23 3.60 -2.76
N ASN A 334 -21.64 2.93 -3.75
CA ASN A 334 -21.09 1.58 -3.58
C ASN A 334 -19.88 1.55 -2.62
N PHE A 335 -19.05 2.60 -2.61
CA PHE A 335 -17.94 2.73 -1.67
C PHE A 335 -18.45 2.89 -0.23
N LEU A 336 -19.45 3.73 0.00
CA LEU A 336 -20.10 3.87 1.31
C LEU A 336 -20.78 2.58 1.76
N GLU A 337 -21.39 1.82 0.84
CA GLU A 337 -21.97 0.50 1.11
C GLU A 337 -20.92 -0.55 1.46
N ALA A 338 -19.76 -0.55 0.79
CA ALA A 338 -18.63 -1.43 1.12
C ALA A 338 -18.03 -1.09 2.50
N LEU A 339 -17.87 0.19 2.82
CA LEU A 339 -17.44 0.64 4.15
C LEU A 339 -18.45 0.23 5.24
N ALA A 340 -19.75 0.37 4.97
CA ALA A 340 -20.82 -0.06 5.87
C ALA A 340 -20.84 -1.60 6.05
N PHE A 341 -20.57 -2.35 4.98
CA PHE A 341 -20.40 -3.81 5.04
C PHE A 341 -19.22 -4.18 5.95
N PHE A 342 -18.04 -3.56 5.78
CA PHE A 342 -16.89 -3.82 6.65
C PHE A 342 -17.18 -3.48 8.12
N ASP A 343 -17.83 -2.35 8.38
CA ASP A 343 -18.28 -1.95 9.74
C ASP A 343 -19.27 -3.00 10.32
N LEU A 344 -20.23 -3.48 9.53
CA LEU A 344 -21.25 -4.47 9.95
C LEU A 344 -20.62 -5.81 10.39
N TYR A 345 -19.56 -6.25 9.71
CA TYR A 345 -18.87 -7.51 10.02
C TYR A 345 -17.68 -7.34 10.97
N LYS A 346 -17.44 -6.13 11.47
CA LYS A 346 -16.24 -5.79 12.25
C LYS A 346 -14.95 -6.24 11.53
N ILE A 347 -14.97 -6.22 10.20
CA ILE A 347 -13.79 -6.50 9.37
C ILE A 347 -12.92 -5.25 9.47
N ASN A 348 -12.10 -5.20 10.51
CA ASN A 348 -11.06 -4.20 10.62
C ASN A 348 -10.00 -4.56 9.59
N PHE A 349 -9.84 -3.75 8.54
CA PHE A 349 -8.57 -3.72 7.81
C PHE A 349 -7.52 -3.19 8.79
N LEU A 350 -6.87 -4.11 9.48
CA LEU A 350 -5.62 -3.83 10.16
C LEU A 350 -4.55 -3.75 9.07
N PHE A 351 -4.45 -2.59 8.42
CA PHE A 351 -3.24 -2.26 7.68
C PHE A 351 -2.09 -2.30 8.69
N PRO A 352 -1.08 -3.16 8.49
CA PRO A 352 -0.06 -3.40 9.51
C PRO A 352 0.97 -2.27 9.48
N THR A 353 0.64 -1.05 9.93
CA THR A 353 1.62 0.02 10.16
C THR A 353 1.05 1.11 11.09
N PRO A 354 1.90 1.95 11.72
CA PRO A 354 1.47 3.17 12.44
C PRO A 354 0.59 4.15 11.63
N PHE A 355 0.45 3.96 10.31
CA PHE A 355 -0.44 4.72 9.44
C PHE A 355 -1.93 4.27 9.53
N ALA A 356 -2.23 3.17 10.21
CA ALA A 356 -3.62 2.79 10.52
C ALA A 356 -4.35 3.88 11.33
N ALA A 357 -3.63 4.69 12.11
CA ALA A 357 -4.21 5.78 12.89
C ALA A 357 -4.76 6.93 12.02
N SER A 358 -4.16 7.24 10.86
CA SER A 358 -4.64 8.31 9.98
C SER A 358 -5.85 7.86 9.14
N LEU A 359 -5.91 6.59 8.72
CA LEU A 359 -7.08 6.00 8.04
C LEU A 359 -8.24 5.67 9.00
N GLN A 360 -7.97 5.39 10.27
CA GLN A 360 -9.02 5.24 11.30
C GLN A 360 -9.61 6.59 11.73
N ASN A 361 -8.92 7.70 11.44
CA ASN A 361 -9.45 9.01 11.69
C ASN A 361 -10.52 9.35 10.63
N LYS A 362 -11.75 8.90 10.89
CA LYS A 362 -12.93 9.20 10.05
C LYS A 362 -13.05 10.70 9.76
N SER A 363 -12.52 11.60 10.61
CA SER A 363 -12.50 13.04 10.36
C SER A 363 -11.50 13.47 9.28
N ILE A 364 -10.37 12.79 9.09
CA ILE A 364 -9.40 13.08 8.03
C ILE A 364 -9.96 12.62 6.69
N ILE A 365 -10.49 11.40 6.61
CA ILE A 365 -11.17 10.90 5.39
C ILE A 365 -12.38 11.77 5.08
N LYS A 366 -13.19 12.14 6.08
CA LYS A 366 -14.37 13.00 5.90
C LYS A 366 -13.97 14.44 5.56
N ASN A 367 -12.89 14.99 6.09
CA ASN A 367 -12.38 16.32 5.74
C ASN A 367 -11.75 16.32 4.35
N TYR A 368 -11.05 15.25 3.95
CA TYR A 368 -10.55 15.06 2.59
C TYR A 368 -11.71 14.97 1.60
N LEU A 369 -12.73 14.15 1.89
CA LEU A 369 -13.95 14.07 1.08
C LEU A 369 -14.77 15.36 1.10
N LYS A 370 -14.83 16.08 2.24
CA LYS A 370 -15.57 17.34 2.38
C LYS A 370 -14.84 18.52 1.73
N GLN A 371 -13.51 18.60 1.78
CA GLN A 371 -12.73 19.51 0.95
C GLN A 371 -12.88 19.14 -0.53
N MET A 372 -12.88 17.86 -0.87
CA MET A 372 -13.21 17.38 -2.22
C MET A 372 -14.66 17.64 -2.66
N LEU A 373 -15.59 17.93 -1.74
CA LEU A 373 -16.96 18.30 -2.09
C LEU A 373 -17.13 19.82 -2.13
N ILE A 374 -16.51 20.57 -1.22
CA ILE A 374 -16.59 22.03 -1.12
C ILE A 374 -15.75 22.73 -2.20
N THR A 375 -14.62 22.14 -2.61
CA THR A 375 -13.75 22.72 -3.64
C THR A 375 -14.25 22.43 -5.06
N TYR A 376 -15.21 21.52 -5.24
CA TYR A 376 -15.53 20.93 -6.54
C TYR A 376 -17.04 20.76 -6.86
N PHE A 377 -17.92 21.16 -5.93
CA PHE A 377 -19.36 21.39 -6.10
C PHE A 377 -19.73 22.70 -5.40
#